data_AF-A0A952TFN2-F1
#
_entry.id   AF-A0A952TFN2-F1
#
_cell.length_a   1.000
_cell.length_b   1.000
_cell.length_c   1.000
_cell.angle_alpha   90.00
_cell.angle_beta   90.00
_cell.angle_gamma   90.00
#
_symmetry.space_group_name_H-M   'P 1'
#
loop_
_entity.id
_entity.type
_entity.pdbx_description
1 polymer ?
#
loop_
_entity_poly.entity_id
_entity_poly.type
_entity_poly.pdbx_seq_one_letter_code
_entity_poly.pdbx_strand_id
1 'polypeptide(L)'
;MKKQFIAGMLMISMTAPAFGAGMKGMPEYIKTVKEHVLGKDAAGKARTNAAGLAQQAHTIANDKIIKNFDLSSGEARGIRDSLTVSAKNSKEQVEARLENLASLLAARNLAKDRLSVQAEKEEAQSVLEATNAMVRIMALSSLKRQVAVKNNLTKAESDVAAEALDKYEALGEAVVSMNKAERDMYTKVALKTDELVQSGKFSPEEALVESIMVAKGVDKAKALEIVKKLKECV
;
A
#
# COMPACT_ATOMS: atom_id res chain seq x y z
N MET A 1 4.74 14.95 -13.57
CA MET A 1 4.77 13.48 -13.32
C MET A 1 3.53 12.97 -12.57
N LYS A 2 2.98 13.69 -11.57
CA LYS A 2 1.78 13.28 -10.79
C LYS A 2 0.46 13.08 -11.57
N LYS A 3 0.32 13.56 -12.82
CA LYS A 3 -0.94 13.55 -13.57
C LYS A 3 -1.24 12.25 -14.32
N GLN A 4 -0.22 11.47 -14.70
CA GLN A 4 -0.43 10.24 -15.48
C GLN A 4 -0.85 9.06 -14.59
N PHE A 5 -0.32 8.98 -13.36
CA PHE A 5 -0.70 8.02 -12.33
C PHE A 5 -2.20 8.05 -12.02
N ILE A 6 -2.68 9.27 -11.79
CA ILE A 6 -4.07 9.62 -11.47
C ILE A 6 -5.00 9.30 -12.66
N ALA A 7 -4.58 9.57 -13.89
CA ALA A 7 -5.40 9.36 -15.09
C ALA A 7 -5.73 7.88 -15.39
N GLY A 8 -4.81 6.95 -15.12
CA GLY A 8 -4.96 5.53 -15.50
C GLY A 8 -6.18 4.83 -14.89
N MET A 9 -6.55 5.15 -13.65
CA MET A 9 -7.74 4.62 -12.97
C MET A 9 -8.95 5.57 -12.96
N LEU A 10 -8.75 6.85 -13.30
CA LEU A 10 -9.81 7.88 -13.34
C LEU A 10 -10.44 8.09 -14.71
N MET A 11 -9.87 7.59 -15.80
CA MET A 11 -10.37 7.81 -17.17
C MET A 11 -11.81 7.29 -17.44
N ILE A 12 -12.52 6.74 -16.44
CA ILE A 12 -13.93 6.33 -16.54
C ILE A 12 -14.85 7.09 -15.57
N SER A 13 -14.34 7.95 -14.69
CA SER A 13 -15.16 8.77 -13.77
C SER A 13 -15.04 10.25 -14.11
N MET A 14 -15.58 10.64 -15.27
CA MET A 14 -15.79 12.05 -15.57
C MET A 14 -17.08 12.52 -14.91
N THR A 15 -16.97 13.34 -13.85
CA THR A 15 -17.75 14.57 -13.60
C THR A 15 -17.38 15.22 -12.25
N ALA A 16 -16.74 16.40 -12.33
CA ALA A 16 -16.73 17.51 -11.35
C ALA A 16 -16.04 17.33 -9.97
N PRO A 17 -15.78 18.43 -9.24
CA PRO A 17 -14.77 19.46 -9.50
C PRO A 17 -13.67 19.49 -8.42
N ALA A 18 -12.62 20.26 -8.71
CA ALA A 18 -11.42 20.43 -7.91
C ALA A 18 -11.68 20.91 -6.47
N PHE A 19 -11.17 20.18 -5.48
CA PHE A 19 -10.85 20.71 -4.15
C PHE A 19 -9.44 20.23 -3.75
N GLY A 20 -8.45 20.98 -4.21
CA GLY A 20 -7.07 20.93 -3.74
C GLY A 20 -6.91 21.65 -2.40
N ALA A 21 -7.55 21.12 -1.35
CA ALA A 21 -7.23 21.45 0.03
C ALA A 21 -6.54 20.24 0.68
N GLY A 22 -5.57 19.65 -0.03
CA GLY A 22 -4.64 18.70 0.57
C GLY A 22 -4.04 19.38 1.80
N MET A 23 -4.26 18.77 2.96
CA MET A 23 -3.95 19.29 4.29
C MET A 23 -2.64 20.10 4.29
N LYS A 24 -2.74 21.43 4.37
CA LYS A 24 -1.56 22.31 4.45
C LYS A 24 -0.69 21.85 5.64
N GLY A 25 0.58 21.51 5.40
CA GLY A 25 1.50 20.97 6.41
C GLY A 25 1.66 19.45 6.40
N MET A 26 1.01 18.73 5.47
CA MET A 26 1.11 17.27 5.36
C MET A 26 2.51 16.75 5.01
N PRO A 27 3.27 17.34 4.06
CA PRO A 27 4.64 16.90 3.79
C PRO A 27 5.55 17.05 5.00
N GLU A 28 5.42 18.16 5.75
CA GLU A 28 6.17 18.42 6.97
C GLU A 28 5.75 17.45 8.09
N TYR A 29 4.46 17.19 8.26
CA TYR A 29 3.95 16.22 9.24
C TYR A 29 4.42 14.80 8.93
N ILE A 30 4.34 14.37 7.66
CA ILE A 30 4.87 13.08 7.21
C ILE A 30 6.37 13.00 7.48
N LYS A 31 7.12 14.06 7.21
CA LYS A 31 8.56 14.12 7.50
C LYS A 31 8.82 13.98 9.00
N THR A 32 8.13 14.72 9.85
CA THR A 32 8.29 14.66 11.31
C THR A 32 7.91 13.28 11.87
N VAL A 33 6.80 12.69 11.40
CA VAL A 33 6.41 11.34 11.82
C VAL A 33 7.37 10.29 11.31
N LYS A 34 7.85 10.38 10.05
CA LYS A 34 8.92 9.51 9.55
C LYS A 34 10.16 9.60 10.42
N GLU A 35 10.62 10.82 10.72
CA GLU A 35 11.79 11.08 11.57
C GLU A 35 11.58 10.58 13.02
N HIS A 36 10.34 10.52 13.51
CA HIS A 36 10.01 10.01 14.85
C HIS A 36 9.79 8.47 14.90
N VAL A 37 9.17 7.91 13.87
CA VAL A 37 8.90 6.47 13.72
C VAL A 37 10.20 5.74 13.42
N LEU A 38 10.97 6.24 12.46
CA LEU A 38 12.31 5.78 12.10
C LEU A 38 13.39 6.36 13.05
N GLY A 39 13.03 7.40 13.82
CA GLY A 39 13.59 7.83 15.10
C GLY A 39 15.11 7.81 15.25
N LYS A 40 15.86 8.89 14.90
CA LYS A 40 17.32 9.14 15.16
C LYS A 40 18.33 8.03 14.77
N ASP A 41 17.90 6.81 14.53
CA ASP A 41 18.67 5.61 14.22
C ASP A 41 18.91 5.46 12.72
N ALA A 42 18.24 6.29 11.90
CA ALA A 42 18.62 6.51 10.51
C ALA A 42 20.10 6.94 10.35
N ALA A 43 20.72 7.46 11.42
CA ALA A 43 22.14 7.87 11.46
C ALA A 43 23.07 6.87 12.20
N GLY A 44 22.56 5.75 12.72
CA GLY A 44 23.32 4.79 13.52
C GLY A 44 23.72 3.53 12.77
N LYS A 45 24.86 2.92 13.16
CA LYS A 45 25.48 1.67 12.67
C LYS A 45 24.56 0.43 12.51
N ALA A 46 23.26 0.54 12.80
CA ALA A 46 22.28 -0.51 12.65
C ALA A 46 21.79 -0.70 11.19
N ARG A 47 21.78 0.35 10.35
CA ARG A 47 21.53 0.19 8.89
C ARG A 47 22.75 -0.38 8.13
N THR A 48 23.94 -0.40 8.73
CA THR A 48 25.17 -0.77 8.00
C THR A 48 25.34 -2.28 7.82
N ASN A 49 24.56 -3.12 8.50
CA ASN A 49 24.54 -4.56 8.26
C ASN A 49 23.12 -5.13 8.28
N ALA A 50 22.91 -6.26 7.59
CA ALA A 50 21.59 -6.86 7.38
C ALA A 50 20.89 -7.28 8.69
N ALA A 51 21.67 -7.75 9.68
CA ALA A 51 21.14 -8.16 10.98
C ALA A 51 20.62 -6.97 11.81
N GLY A 52 21.34 -5.85 11.80
CA GLY A 52 20.93 -4.62 12.47
C GLY A 52 19.67 -4.01 11.84
N LEU A 53 19.58 -4.03 10.51
CA LEU A 53 18.38 -3.58 9.81
C LEU A 53 17.18 -4.49 10.10
N ALA A 54 17.37 -5.81 10.10
CA ALA A 54 16.30 -6.76 10.41
C ALA A 54 15.78 -6.59 11.85
N GLN A 55 16.66 -6.41 12.84
CA GLN A 55 16.27 -6.17 14.23
C GLN A 55 15.48 -4.85 14.38
N GLN A 56 15.90 -3.79 13.70
CA GLN A 56 15.18 -2.51 13.69
C GLN A 56 13.84 -2.60 12.98
N ALA A 57 13.82 -3.23 11.80
CA ALA A 57 12.62 -3.43 11.03
C ALA A 57 11.58 -4.19 11.86
N HIS A 58 12.00 -5.24 12.56
CA HIS A 58 11.13 -6.04 13.43
C HIS A 58 10.58 -5.24 14.63
N THR A 59 11.41 -4.43 15.29
CA THR A 59 10.98 -3.58 16.42
C THR A 59 10.01 -2.49 15.95
N ILE A 60 10.35 -1.76 14.88
CA ILE A 60 9.52 -0.69 14.32
C ILE A 60 8.20 -1.24 13.80
N ALA A 61 8.23 -2.38 13.10
CA ALA A 61 7.04 -3.07 12.61
C ALA A 61 6.11 -3.48 13.75
N ASN A 62 6.62 -4.15 14.78
CA ASN A 62 5.76 -4.69 15.84
C ASN A 62 5.28 -3.65 16.83
N ASP A 63 6.13 -2.72 17.26
CA ASP A 63 5.81 -1.82 18.36
C ASP A 63 5.12 -0.55 17.92
N LYS A 64 5.44 -0.02 16.75
CA LYS A 64 4.90 1.25 16.27
C LYS A 64 3.85 1.09 15.19
N ILE A 65 3.95 0.06 14.34
CA ILE A 65 3.16 -0.04 13.11
C ILE A 65 2.02 -1.05 13.28
N ILE A 66 2.30 -2.35 13.40
CA ILE A 66 1.29 -3.43 13.44
C ILE A 66 0.24 -3.19 14.54
N LYS A 67 0.64 -2.70 15.73
CA LYS A 67 -0.29 -2.35 16.83
C LYS A 67 -1.29 -1.24 16.49
N ASN A 68 -1.00 -0.41 15.47
CA ASN A 68 -1.84 0.71 15.08
C ASN A 68 -2.81 0.38 13.95
N PHE A 69 -2.61 -0.71 13.20
CA PHE A 69 -3.45 -1.14 12.09
C PHE A 69 -4.37 -2.29 12.47
N ASP A 70 -5.50 -2.40 11.78
CA ASP A 70 -6.45 -3.50 11.99
C ASP A 70 -6.08 -4.70 11.09
N LEU A 71 -5.28 -5.60 11.66
CA LEU A 71 -4.65 -6.72 10.97
C LEU A 71 -4.92 -8.04 11.71
N SER A 72 -5.26 -9.07 10.96
CA SER A 72 -5.26 -10.46 11.43
C SER A 72 -3.84 -10.95 11.75
N SER A 73 -3.75 -12.08 12.45
CA SER A 73 -2.48 -12.72 12.77
C SER A 73 -1.68 -13.12 11.52
N GLY A 74 -2.36 -13.54 10.45
CA GLY A 74 -1.76 -13.87 9.15
C GLY A 74 -1.16 -12.65 8.46
N GLU A 75 -1.91 -11.55 8.39
CA GLU A 75 -1.44 -10.29 7.78
C GLU A 75 -0.27 -9.69 8.57
N ALA A 76 -0.36 -9.69 9.90
CA ALA A 76 0.73 -9.23 10.77
C ALA A 76 2.02 -10.05 10.56
N ARG A 77 1.90 -11.37 10.37
CA ARG A 77 3.04 -12.22 10.02
C ARG A 77 3.60 -11.89 8.63
N GLY A 78 2.74 -11.72 7.62
CA GLY A 78 3.15 -11.37 6.26
C GLY A 78 3.94 -10.05 6.19
N ILE A 79 3.58 -9.06 7.02
CA ILE A 79 4.32 -7.80 7.15
C ILE A 79 5.68 -8.00 7.82
N ARG A 80 5.76 -8.80 8.90
CA ARG A 80 7.06 -9.11 9.53
C ARG A 80 8.00 -9.79 8.53
N ASP A 81 7.46 -10.71 7.74
CA ASP A 81 8.22 -11.42 6.71
C ASP A 81 8.66 -10.45 5.60
N SER A 82 7.80 -9.52 5.16
CA SER A 82 8.14 -8.50 4.15
C SER A 82 9.20 -7.50 4.61
N LEU A 83 9.35 -7.32 5.92
CA LEU A 83 10.31 -6.42 6.57
C LEU A 83 11.59 -7.13 7.04
N THR A 84 11.75 -8.41 6.73
CA THR A 84 12.94 -9.18 7.10
C THR A 84 13.88 -9.30 5.90
N VAL A 85 15.13 -8.82 6.06
CA VAL A 85 16.18 -8.96 5.04
C VAL A 85 16.46 -10.45 4.83
N SER A 86 16.32 -10.92 3.60
CA SER A 86 16.47 -12.33 3.24
C SER A 86 16.79 -12.48 1.76
N ALA A 87 16.95 -13.71 1.27
CA ALA A 87 17.05 -13.98 -0.17
C ALA A 87 15.82 -13.48 -0.96
N LYS A 88 14.68 -13.26 -0.29
CA LYS A 88 13.43 -12.81 -0.90
C LYS A 88 13.22 -11.29 -0.82
N ASN A 89 13.85 -10.62 0.16
CA ASN A 89 13.72 -9.18 0.38
C ASN A 89 15.10 -8.57 0.57
N SER A 90 15.54 -7.79 -0.40
CA SER A 90 16.80 -7.06 -0.31
C SER A 90 16.75 -6.02 0.81
N LYS A 91 17.93 -5.54 1.22
CA LYS A 91 18.07 -4.45 2.18
C LYS A 91 17.28 -3.22 1.75
N GLU A 92 17.41 -2.84 0.49
CA GLU A 92 16.78 -1.65 -0.12
C GLU A 92 15.25 -1.80 -0.15
N GLN A 93 14.76 -3.01 -0.44
CA GLN A 93 13.33 -3.30 -0.40
C GLN A 93 12.78 -3.16 1.02
N VAL A 94 13.46 -3.71 2.03
CA VAL A 94 13.06 -3.57 3.43
C VAL A 94 13.07 -2.10 3.87
N GLU A 95 14.08 -1.33 3.47
CA GLU A 95 14.14 0.11 3.77
C GLU A 95 12.99 0.89 3.14
N ALA A 96 12.70 0.67 1.86
CA ALA A 96 11.57 1.31 1.18
C ALA A 96 10.22 0.96 1.83
N ARG A 97 10.05 -0.29 2.28
CA ARG A 97 8.85 -0.73 2.99
C ARG A 97 8.69 -0.06 4.34
N LEU A 98 9.77 0.09 5.11
CA LEU A 98 9.74 0.81 6.38
C LEU A 98 9.35 2.28 6.19
N GLU A 99 9.91 2.94 5.18
CA GLU A 99 9.58 4.34 4.86
C GLU A 99 8.11 4.49 4.44
N ASN A 100 7.61 3.54 3.64
CA ASN A 100 6.22 3.51 3.23
C ASN A 100 5.27 3.28 4.42
N LEU A 101 5.56 2.34 5.31
CA LEU A 101 4.77 2.12 6.53
C LEU A 101 4.78 3.32 7.47
N ALA A 102 5.92 4.00 7.62
CA ALA A 102 6.00 5.21 8.42
C ALA A 102 5.11 6.32 7.84
N SER A 103 5.03 6.42 6.51
CA SER A 103 4.12 7.34 5.81
C SER A 103 2.65 7.00 6.07
N LEU A 104 2.30 5.71 6.00
CA LEU A 104 0.95 5.23 6.29
C LEU A 104 0.56 5.48 7.75
N LEU A 105 1.49 5.32 8.70
CA LEU A 105 1.27 5.61 10.10
C LEU A 105 1.06 7.11 10.34
N ALA A 106 1.82 7.97 9.66
CA ALA A 106 1.61 9.41 9.68
C ALA A 106 0.23 9.78 9.16
N ALA A 107 -0.12 9.30 7.97
CA ALA A 107 -1.44 9.51 7.37
C ALA A 107 -2.57 9.08 8.32
N ARG A 108 -2.40 7.92 8.96
CA ARG A 108 -3.37 7.39 9.92
C ARG A 108 -3.50 8.24 11.18
N ASN A 109 -2.39 8.66 11.79
CA ASN A 109 -2.43 9.49 13.00
C ASN A 109 -3.11 10.83 12.72
N LEU A 110 -2.76 11.47 11.59
CA LEU A 110 -3.41 12.70 11.19
C LEU A 110 -4.90 12.51 10.98
N ALA A 111 -5.31 11.42 10.32
CA ALA A 111 -6.72 11.11 10.14
C ALA A 111 -7.44 10.87 11.47
N LYS A 112 -6.83 10.18 12.43
CA LYS A 112 -7.40 10.00 13.78
C LYS A 112 -7.66 11.33 14.48
N ASP A 113 -6.71 12.27 14.42
CA ASP A 113 -6.86 13.59 15.03
C ASP A 113 -8.04 14.37 14.43
N ARG A 114 -8.36 14.10 13.16
CA ARG A 114 -9.38 14.78 12.35
C ARG A 114 -10.77 14.14 12.43
N LEU A 115 -10.90 12.95 13.01
CA LEU A 115 -12.19 12.26 13.17
C LEU A 115 -13.21 13.04 14.02
N SER A 116 -12.72 13.87 14.94
CA SER A 116 -13.55 14.69 15.83
C SER A 116 -14.08 15.97 15.15
N VAL A 117 -13.53 16.35 14.00
CA VAL A 117 -13.92 17.54 13.24
C VAL A 117 -14.99 17.14 12.22
N GLN A 118 -16.24 17.52 12.47
CA GLN A 118 -17.38 17.08 11.65
C GLN A 118 -17.22 17.34 10.14
N ALA A 119 -16.61 18.47 9.77
CA ALA A 119 -16.36 18.83 8.36
C ALA A 119 -15.26 17.99 7.69
N GLU A 120 -14.39 17.35 8.46
CA GLU A 120 -13.24 16.56 7.97
C GLU A 120 -13.44 15.05 8.18
N LYS A 121 -14.52 14.65 8.87
CA LYS A 121 -14.76 13.28 9.34
C LYS A 121 -14.78 12.24 8.21
N GLU A 122 -15.44 12.54 7.10
CA GLU A 122 -15.52 11.59 5.96
C GLU A 122 -14.17 11.43 5.25
N GLU A 123 -13.41 12.51 5.11
CA GLU A 123 -12.06 12.49 4.53
C GLU A 123 -11.11 11.70 5.45
N ALA A 124 -11.17 11.98 6.76
CA ALA A 124 -10.42 11.26 7.78
C ALA A 124 -10.73 9.75 7.77
N GLN A 125 -12.01 9.36 7.75
CA GLN A 125 -12.42 7.96 7.70
C GLN A 125 -11.88 7.25 6.45
N SER A 126 -11.99 7.90 5.29
CA SER A 126 -11.46 7.38 4.03
C SER A 126 -9.93 7.20 4.06
N VAL A 127 -9.18 8.11 4.71
CA VAL A 127 -7.73 7.94 4.92
C VAL A 127 -7.43 6.78 5.88
N LEU A 128 -8.21 6.59 6.95
CA LEU A 128 -8.02 5.46 7.87
C LEU A 128 -8.24 4.11 7.20
N GLU A 129 -9.27 4.00 6.36
CA GLU A 129 -9.57 2.78 5.61
C GLU A 129 -8.49 2.50 4.56
N ALA A 130 -8.07 3.53 3.82
CA ALA A 130 -7.00 3.41 2.84
C ALA A 130 -5.69 2.98 3.47
N THR A 131 -5.30 3.59 4.59
CA THR A 131 -4.05 3.23 5.27
C THR A 131 -4.06 1.79 5.77
N ASN A 132 -5.19 1.29 6.30
CA ASN A 132 -5.35 -0.12 6.64
C ASN A 132 -5.21 -1.01 5.39
N ALA A 133 -5.92 -0.70 4.30
CA ALA A 133 -5.92 -1.51 3.09
C ALA A 133 -4.52 -1.58 2.43
N MET A 134 -3.77 -0.47 2.41
CA MET A 134 -2.41 -0.46 1.85
C MET A 134 -1.43 -1.28 2.68
N VAL A 135 -1.57 -1.30 4.01
CA VAL A 135 -0.75 -2.16 4.88
C VAL A 135 -1.02 -3.65 4.59
N ARG A 136 -2.27 -4.01 4.27
CA ARG A 136 -2.61 -5.38 3.85
C ARG A 136 -1.96 -5.76 2.52
N ILE A 137 -1.93 -4.85 1.54
CA ILE A 137 -1.20 -5.08 0.27
C ILE A 137 0.30 -5.37 0.52
N MET A 138 0.94 -4.67 1.47
CA MET A 138 2.31 -4.98 1.86
C MET A 138 2.45 -6.38 2.49
N ALA A 139 1.45 -6.86 3.21
CA ALA A 139 1.43 -8.24 3.72
C ALA A 139 1.36 -9.25 2.57
N LEU A 140 0.59 -8.96 1.52
CA LEU A 140 0.44 -9.84 0.36
C LEU A 140 1.70 -9.87 -0.52
N SER A 141 2.49 -8.79 -0.53
CA SER A 141 3.68 -8.71 -1.39
C SER A 141 4.76 -9.72 -0.99
N SER A 142 4.81 -10.15 0.27
CA SER A 142 5.69 -11.24 0.73
C SER A 142 5.24 -12.64 0.28
N LEU A 143 3.98 -12.78 -0.14
CA LEU A 143 3.38 -14.03 -0.62
C LEU A 143 3.45 -14.18 -2.16
N LYS A 144 3.89 -13.15 -2.89
CA LYS A 144 4.05 -13.17 -4.35
C LYS A 144 4.78 -14.43 -4.80
N ARG A 145 4.24 -15.10 -5.83
CA ARG A 145 4.82 -16.30 -6.45
C ARG A 145 5.06 -17.50 -5.51
N GLN A 146 4.63 -17.44 -4.25
CA GLN A 146 4.78 -18.54 -3.29
C GLN A 146 3.53 -19.41 -3.20
N VAL A 147 2.37 -18.85 -3.57
CA VAL A 147 1.11 -19.58 -3.53
C VAL A 147 0.95 -20.38 -4.81
N ALA A 148 1.14 -21.70 -4.72
CA ALA A 148 0.89 -22.63 -5.82
C ALA A 148 -0.62 -22.84 -6.00
N VAL A 149 -1.27 -21.84 -6.61
CA VAL A 149 -2.69 -21.90 -6.98
C VAL A 149 -2.82 -22.00 -8.49
N LYS A 150 -4.00 -22.41 -8.96
CA LYS A 150 -4.33 -22.52 -10.37
C LYS A 150 -4.31 -21.12 -11.00
N ASN A 151 -3.16 -20.72 -11.52
CA ASN A 151 -2.96 -19.40 -12.10
C ASN A 151 -3.60 -19.34 -13.50
N ASN A 152 -4.64 -18.53 -13.66
CA ASN A 152 -5.23 -18.27 -14.97
C ASN A 152 -4.51 -17.15 -15.74
N LEU A 153 -3.44 -16.58 -15.18
CA LEU A 153 -2.56 -15.64 -15.86
C LEU A 153 -1.43 -16.38 -16.58
N THR A 154 -1.13 -15.92 -17.79
CA THR A 154 0.13 -16.28 -18.46
C THR A 154 1.32 -15.75 -17.65
N LYS A 155 2.52 -16.27 -17.91
CA LYS A 155 3.75 -15.78 -17.26
C LYS A 155 3.91 -14.26 -17.42
N ALA A 156 3.70 -13.74 -18.63
CA ALA A 156 3.82 -12.32 -18.91
C ALA A 156 2.79 -11.47 -18.13
N GLU A 157 1.53 -11.93 -18.06
CA GLU A 157 0.48 -11.27 -17.28
C GLU A 157 0.80 -11.30 -15.78
N SER A 158 1.31 -12.43 -15.28
CA SER A 158 1.73 -12.58 -13.89
C SER A 158 2.92 -11.68 -13.54
N ASP A 159 3.88 -11.51 -14.44
CA ASP A 159 5.02 -10.59 -14.24
C ASP A 159 4.54 -9.14 -14.20
N VAL A 160 3.63 -8.76 -15.09
CA VAL A 160 3.00 -7.42 -15.09
C VAL A 160 2.23 -7.16 -13.80
N ALA A 161 1.43 -8.12 -13.34
CA ALA A 161 0.68 -8.00 -12.08
C ALA A 161 1.59 -7.97 -10.85
N ALA A 162 2.69 -8.73 -10.84
CA ALA A 162 3.66 -8.71 -9.75
C ALA A 162 4.32 -7.34 -9.59
N GLU A 163 4.75 -6.72 -10.70
CA GLU A 163 5.32 -5.37 -10.71
C GLU A 163 4.27 -4.32 -10.33
N ALA A 164 3.03 -4.46 -10.83
CA ALA A 164 1.93 -3.56 -10.45
C ALA A 164 1.64 -3.62 -8.94
N LEU A 165 1.70 -4.81 -8.32
CA LEU A 165 1.61 -4.95 -6.87
C LEU A 165 2.75 -4.24 -6.13
N ASP A 166 3.98 -4.23 -6.65
CA ASP A 166 5.09 -3.46 -6.03
C ASP A 166 4.83 -1.96 -6.11
N LYS A 167 4.32 -1.47 -7.25
CA LYS A 167 3.90 -0.07 -7.40
C LYS A 167 2.74 0.27 -6.48
N TYR A 168 1.81 -0.65 -6.33
CA TYR A 168 0.66 -0.48 -5.47
C TYR A 168 1.06 -0.38 -4.01
N GLU A 169 1.97 -1.25 -3.56
CA GLU A 169 2.56 -1.17 -2.24
C GLU A 169 3.19 0.21 -1.99
N ALA A 170 3.88 0.79 -2.97
CA ALA A 170 4.54 2.10 -2.86
C ALA A 170 3.58 3.31 -2.79
N LEU A 171 2.26 3.13 -2.85
CA LEU A 171 1.29 4.24 -2.81
C LEU A 171 1.05 4.83 -1.42
N GLY A 172 1.69 4.34 -0.37
CA GLY A 172 1.38 4.76 1.00
C GLY A 172 1.59 6.24 1.26
N GLU A 173 2.58 6.88 0.62
CA GLU A 173 2.75 8.34 0.65
C GLU A 173 1.67 9.10 -0.12
N ALA A 174 1.14 8.49 -1.18
CA ALA A 174 0.17 9.13 -2.07
C ALA A 174 -1.24 9.14 -1.48
N VAL A 175 -1.57 8.24 -0.54
CA VAL A 175 -2.90 8.08 0.08
C VAL A 175 -3.50 9.43 0.51
N VAL A 176 -2.70 10.30 1.10
CA VAL A 176 -3.19 11.58 1.65
C VAL A 176 -3.24 12.72 0.64
N SER A 177 -2.61 12.52 -0.51
CA SER A 177 -2.59 13.48 -1.62
C SER A 177 -3.61 13.16 -2.71
N MET A 178 -4.13 11.93 -2.72
CA MET A 178 -5.25 11.52 -3.56
C MET A 178 -6.52 12.22 -3.10
N ASN A 179 -7.41 12.53 -4.05
CA ASN A 179 -8.77 12.87 -3.67
C ASN A 179 -9.51 11.65 -3.11
N LYS A 180 -10.62 11.90 -2.41
CA LYS A 180 -11.42 10.84 -1.80
C LYS A 180 -11.85 9.76 -2.77
N ALA A 181 -12.33 10.12 -3.96
CA ALA A 181 -12.84 9.16 -4.93
C ALA A 181 -11.75 8.21 -5.45
N GLU A 182 -10.57 8.73 -5.74
CA GLU A 182 -9.38 7.94 -6.10
C GLU A 182 -9.01 7.00 -4.95
N ARG A 183 -8.83 7.56 -3.76
CA ARG A 183 -8.41 6.82 -2.58
C ARG A 183 -9.37 5.69 -2.24
N ASP A 184 -10.67 5.96 -2.27
CA ASP A 184 -11.71 4.96 -2.03
C ASP A 184 -11.68 3.84 -3.07
N MET A 185 -11.40 4.17 -4.34
CA MET A 185 -11.26 3.18 -5.41
C MET A 185 -10.06 2.26 -5.19
N TYR A 186 -8.89 2.82 -4.87
CA TYR A 186 -7.73 2.01 -4.49
C TYR A 186 -8.05 1.16 -3.25
N THR A 187 -8.61 1.76 -2.21
CA THR A 187 -9.01 1.04 -0.99
C THR A 187 -9.90 -0.18 -1.30
N LYS A 188 -10.90 -0.04 -2.17
CA LYS A 188 -11.77 -1.15 -2.61
C LYS A 188 -10.98 -2.25 -3.33
N VAL A 189 -10.10 -1.90 -4.27
CA VAL A 189 -9.26 -2.86 -4.99
C VAL A 189 -8.34 -3.58 -4.00
N ALA A 190 -7.74 -2.87 -3.06
CA ALA A 190 -6.83 -3.44 -2.07
C ALA A 190 -7.53 -4.43 -1.13
N LEU A 191 -8.69 -4.03 -0.58
CA LEU A 191 -9.50 -4.91 0.28
C LEU A 191 -9.99 -6.15 -0.47
N LYS A 192 -10.43 -6.01 -1.72
CA LYS A 192 -10.87 -7.14 -2.51
C LYS A 192 -9.71 -8.06 -2.90
N THR A 193 -8.53 -7.52 -3.16
CA THR A 193 -7.31 -8.31 -3.41
C THR A 193 -6.98 -9.16 -2.20
N ASP A 194 -6.97 -8.56 -1.00
CA ASP A 194 -6.76 -9.29 0.26
C ASP A 194 -7.81 -10.39 0.45
N GLU A 195 -9.10 -10.07 0.34
CA GLU A 195 -10.20 -11.05 0.45
C GLU A 195 -10.00 -12.26 -0.48
N LEU A 196 -9.62 -12.02 -1.75
CA LEU A 196 -9.40 -13.06 -2.74
C LEU A 196 -8.17 -13.92 -2.41
N VAL A 197 -7.07 -13.33 -1.92
CA VAL A 197 -5.90 -14.11 -1.47
C VAL A 197 -6.23 -14.93 -0.23
N GLN A 198 -6.91 -14.36 0.76
CA GLN A 198 -7.31 -15.06 1.98
C GLN A 198 -8.25 -16.25 1.71
N SER A 199 -8.99 -16.22 0.59
CA SER A 199 -9.80 -17.36 0.15
C SER A 199 -8.98 -18.60 -0.25
N GLY A 200 -7.67 -18.44 -0.47
CA GLY A 200 -6.75 -19.49 -0.92
C GLY A 200 -6.94 -19.90 -2.38
N LYS A 201 -7.84 -19.25 -3.12
CA LYS A 201 -8.17 -19.59 -4.52
C LYS A 201 -7.39 -18.81 -5.56
N PHE A 202 -6.78 -17.69 -5.16
CA PHE A 202 -6.08 -16.79 -6.06
C PHE A 202 -4.68 -16.52 -5.54
N SER A 203 -3.70 -16.48 -6.44
CA SER A 203 -2.41 -15.87 -6.10
C SER A 203 -2.59 -14.36 -5.90
N PRO A 204 -1.66 -13.67 -5.20
CA PRO A 204 -1.70 -12.21 -5.09
C PRO A 204 -1.81 -11.50 -6.45
N GLU A 205 -1.11 -11.99 -7.47
CA GLU A 205 -1.12 -11.44 -8.83
C GLU A 205 -2.49 -11.57 -9.50
N GLU A 206 -3.11 -12.76 -9.39
CA GLU A 206 -4.43 -13.01 -9.97
C GLU A 206 -5.53 -12.27 -9.20
N ALA A 207 -5.42 -12.24 -7.86
CA ALA A 207 -6.32 -11.48 -7.00
C ALA A 207 -6.32 -9.98 -7.32
N LEU A 208 -5.19 -9.40 -7.73
CA LEU A 208 -5.13 -7.99 -8.17
C LEU A 208 -5.90 -7.77 -9.48
N VAL A 209 -5.78 -8.69 -10.44
CA VAL A 209 -6.52 -8.58 -11.72
C VAL A 209 -8.02 -8.73 -11.47
N GLU A 210 -8.41 -9.75 -10.72
CA GLU A 210 -9.82 -10.03 -10.36
C GLU A 210 -10.43 -8.90 -9.53
N SER A 211 -9.68 -8.32 -8.58
CA SER A 211 -10.18 -7.20 -7.79
C SER A 211 -10.46 -5.96 -8.64
N ILE A 212 -9.66 -5.70 -9.68
CA ILE A 212 -9.91 -4.62 -10.65
C ILE A 212 -11.13 -4.93 -11.51
N MET A 213 -11.29 -6.17 -11.98
CA MET A 213 -12.48 -6.61 -12.72
C MET A 213 -13.74 -6.34 -11.91
N VAL A 214 -13.76 -6.75 -10.64
CA VAL A 214 -14.89 -6.55 -9.72
C VAL A 214 -15.11 -5.07 -9.41
N ALA A 215 -14.06 -4.33 -9.05
CA ALA A 215 -14.19 -2.93 -8.62
C ALA A 215 -14.62 -1.98 -9.76
N LYS A 216 -14.26 -2.31 -11.00
CA LYS A 216 -14.56 -1.49 -12.18
C LYS A 216 -15.66 -2.06 -13.08
N GLY A 217 -16.10 -3.30 -12.84
CA GLY A 217 -17.07 -3.99 -13.70
C GLY A 217 -16.54 -4.19 -15.12
N VAL A 218 -15.26 -4.53 -15.26
CA VAL A 218 -14.58 -4.70 -16.56
C VAL A 218 -14.16 -6.15 -16.78
N ASP A 219 -13.98 -6.51 -18.06
CA ASP A 219 -13.41 -7.81 -18.43
C ASP A 219 -11.91 -7.92 -18.07
N LYS A 220 -11.37 -9.14 -18.14
CA LYS A 220 -9.97 -9.45 -17.84
C LYS A 220 -8.99 -8.65 -18.70
N ALA A 221 -9.29 -8.44 -19.99
CA ALA A 221 -8.38 -7.73 -20.89
C ALA A 221 -8.23 -6.26 -20.48
N LYS A 222 -9.34 -5.60 -20.16
CA LYS A 222 -9.35 -4.23 -19.64
C LYS A 222 -8.73 -4.14 -18.25
N ALA A 223 -8.97 -5.12 -17.38
CA ALA A 223 -8.33 -5.16 -16.07
C ALA A 223 -6.80 -5.26 -16.21
N LEU A 224 -6.30 -6.12 -17.10
CA LEU A 224 -4.87 -6.22 -17.39
C LEU A 224 -4.28 -4.94 -17.99
N GLU A 225 -5.05 -4.20 -18.80
CA GLU A 225 -4.63 -2.87 -19.28
C GLU A 225 -4.46 -1.87 -18.11
N ILE A 226 -5.38 -1.90 -17.13
CA ILE A 226 -5.28 -1.08 -15.92
C ILE A 226 -4.08 -1.51 -15.07
N VAL A 227 -3.86 -2.82 -14.89
CA VAL A 227 -2.68 -3.35 -14.18
C VAL A 227 -1.39 -2.92 -14.88
N LYS A 228 -1.34 -2.97 -16.21
CA LYS A 228 -0.21 -2.50 -17.00
C LYS A 228 0.05 -1.02 -16.78
N LYS A 229 -1.00 -0.18 -16.78
CA LYS A 229 -0.88 1.25 -16.45
C LYS A 229 -0.35 1.45 -15.04
N LEU A 230 -0.84 0.69 -14.04
CA LEU A 230 -0.33 0.77 -12.67
C LEU A 230 1.16 0.42 -12.57
N LYS A 231 1.60 -0.62 -13.29
CA LYS A 231 3.02 -0.97 -13.43
C LYS A 231 3.83 0.17 -14.06
N GLU A 232 3.32 0.78 -15.12
CA GLU A 232 3.99 1.82 -15.91
C GLU A 232 4.04 3.19 -15.21
N CYS A 233 3.33 3.36 -14.10
CA CYS A 233 3.37 4.62 -13.39
C CYS A 233 4.63 4.75 -12.51
N VAL A 234 5.75 5.13 -13.14
CA VAL A 234 6.86 5.93 -12.59
C VAL A 234 7.45 6.78 -13.72
#